data_AF-A0A3C0JAS3-F1
#
_entry.id   AF-A0A3C0JAS3-F1
#
_cell.length_a   1.000
_cell.length_b   1.000
_cell.length_c   1.000
_cell.angle_alpha   90.00
_cell.angle_beta   90.00
_cell.angle_gamma   90.00
#
_symmetry.space_group_name_H-M   'P 1'
#
loop_
_entity.id
_entity.type
_entity.pdbx_description
1 polymer ?
#
loop_
_entity_poly.entity_id
_entity_poly.type
_entity_poly.pdbx_seq_one_letter_code
_entity_poly.pdbx_strand_id
1 'polypeptide(L)'
;MSRSPDLATGARRGDLSRPLRYLYRLPLLVLHLLIGLPATLLCLLPPLATVPVGAEILGDRMIRWWSGGLMRIFGMRLRRFGTPLPGAVLFVANHVSWVDIEVMHSQRMMGFVAKREIAGWPVVGWLAARGQTIFHQRGNTE
;
A
#
# COMPACT_ATOMS: atom_id res chain seq x y z
N MET A 1 -35.80 -3.98 28.32
CA MET A 1 -35.96 -2.58 27.85
C MET A 1 -34.98 -1.70 28.60
N SER A 2 -33.78 -1.52 28.06
CA SER A 2 -32.74 -0.62 28.58
C SER A 2 -32.62 0.56 27.63
N ARG A 3 -32.87 1.77 28.12
CA ARG A 3 -32.84 3.03 27.35
C ARG A 3 -31.39 3.33 26.94
N SER A 4 -31.15 3.43 25.64
CA SER A 4 -29.92 4.02 25.09
C SER A 4 -29.96 5.53 25.31
N PRO A 5 -28.94 6.16 25.94
CA PRO A 5 -28.88 7.60 26.03
C PRO A 5 -28.38 8.20 24.71
N ASP A 6 -29.27 8.99 24.09
CA ASP A 6 -29.04 10.18 23.27
C ASP A 6 -27.69 10.30 22.51
N LEU A 7 -27.67 9.78 21.27
CA LEU A 7 -26.73 10.17 20.23
C LEU A 7 -27.16 11.50 19.60
N ALA A 8 -27.10 12.58 20.37
CA ALA A 8 -27.13 13.92 19.83
C ALA A 8 -26.38 14.85 20.77
N THR A 9 -25.20 15.32 20.33
CA THR A 9 -24.86 16.75 20.18
C THR A 9 -23.34 16.88 20.03
N GLY A 10 -22.89 16.95 18.78
CA GLY A 10 -21.48 17.17 18.44
C GLY A 10 -21.32 17.67 17.02
N ALA A 11 -22.25 18.50 16.54
CA ALA A 11 -22.12 19.13 15.24
C ALA A 11 -20.92 20.09 15.24
N ARG A 12 -19.85 19.63 14.57
CA ARG A 12 -18.87 20.41 13.80
C ARG A 12 -18.56 21.82 14.33
N ARG A 13 -17.65 21.91 15.32
CA ARG A 13 -16.64 22.97 15.22
C ARG A 13 -15.88 22.69 13.93
N GLY A 14 -15.93 23.63 12.97
CA GLY A 14 -15.11 23.57 11.77
C GLY A 14 -13.68 23.27 12.21
N ASP A 15 -13.20 22.07 11.90
CA ASP A 15 -11.89 21.62 12.33
C ASP A 15 -10.85 22.41 11.54
N LEU A 16 -10.49 23.60 12.04
CA LEU A 16 -9.52 24.54 11.47
C LEU A 16 -8.14 23.89 11.25
N SER A 17 -7.91 22.71 11.83
CA SER A 17 -6.72 21.90 11.59
C SER A 17 -6.77 21.09 10.27
N ARG A 18 -7.93 20.96 9.62
CA ARG A 18 -8.09 20.36 8.28
C ARG A 18 -7.30 21.08 7.19
N PRO A 19 -7.50 22.40 6.96
CA PRO A 19 -6.76 23.11 5.92
C PRO A 19 -5.25 23.08 6.18
N LEU A 20 -4.83 23.19 7.45
CA LEU A 20 -3.42 23.06 7.83
C LEU A 20 -2.86 21.68 7.47
N ARG A 21 -3.62 20.60 7.72
CA ARG A 21 -3.23 19.26 7.29
C ARG A 21 -3.08 19.14 5.77
N TYR A 22 -4.01 19.71 5.01
CA TYR A 22 -3.90 19.68 3.55
C TYR A 22 -2.72 20.52 3.04
N LEU A 23 -2.44 21.65 3.67
CA LEU A 23 -1.36 22.57 3.29
C LEU A 23 0.01 21.89 3.28
N TYR A 24 0.31 21.02 4.25
CA TYR A 24 1.58 20.28 4.24
C TYR A 24 1.49 18.92 3.54
N ARG A 25 0.34 18.24 3.56
CA ARG A 25 0.21 16.90 2.96
C ARG A 25 0.14 16.93 1.44
N LEU A 26 -0.50 17.94 0.85
CA LEU A 26 -0.61 18.05 -0.60
C LEU A 26 0.76 18.23 -1.27
N PRO A 27 1.63 19.16 -0.83
CA PRO A 27 2.98 19.25 -1.37
C PRO A 27 3.78 17.96 -1.18
N LEU A 28 3.66 17.31 -0.02
CA LEU A 28 4.32 16.01 0.21
C LEU A 28 3.79 14.93 -0.73
N LEU A 29 2.48 14.88 -0.98
CA LEU A 29 1.89 13.96 -1.94
C LEU A 29 2.40 14.24 -3.35
N VAL A 30 2.42 15.50 -3.76
CA VAL A 30 2.94 15.91 -5.07
C VAL A 30 4.42 15.53 -5.20
N LEU A 31 5.24 15.79 -4.19
CA LEU A 31 6.65 15.41 -4.17
C LEU A 31 6.82 13.89 -4.25
N HIS A 32 6.01 13.14 -3.49
CA HIS A 32 6.02 11.69 -3.51
C HIS A 32 5.65 11.17 -4.90
N LEU A 33 4.58 11.68 -5.51
CA LEU A 33 4.16 11.30 -6.86
C LEU A 33 5.17 11.71 -7.95
N LEU A 34 5.75 12.90 -7.88
CA LEU A 34 6.62 13.41 -8.95
C LEU A 34 8.07 12.93 -8.85
N ILE A 35 8.56 12.61 -7.64
CA ILE A 35 9.95 12.20 -7.42
C ILE A 35 10.01 10.76 -6.90
N GLY A 36 9.21 10.45 -5.88
CA GLY A 36 9.19 9.13 -5.28
C GLY A 36 8.73 8.05 -6.26
N LEU A 37 7.74 8.33 -7.11
CA LEU A 37 7.21 7.34 -8.05
C LEU A 37 8.25 7.05 -9.14
N PRO A 38 8.80 8.03 -9.89
CA PRO A 38 9.81 7.72 -10.90
C PRO A 38 11.06 7.05 -10.31
N ALA A 39 11.50 7.48 -9.11
CA ALA A 39 12.63 6.83 -8.43
C ALA A 39 12.33 5.37 -8.10
N THR A 40 11.14 5.07 -7.56
CA THR A 40 10.71 3.70 -7.26
C THR A 40 10.62 2.87 -8.54
N LEU A 41 10.01 3.40 -9.60
CA LEU A 41 9.89 2.73 -10.89
C LEU A 41 11.25 2.42 -11.51
N LEU A 42 12.19 3.37 -11.46
CA LEU A 42 13.56 3.19 -11.94
C LEU A 42 14.27 2.08 -11.16
N CYS A 43 14.14 2.06 -9.83
CA CYS A 43 14.71 1.01 -8.99
C CYS A 43 14.04 -0.36 -9.19
N LEU A 44 12.84 -0.43 -9.77
CA LEU A 44 12.18 -1.69 -10.14
C LEU A 44 12.63 -2.25 -11.49
N LEU A 45 13.44 -1.51 -12.26
CA LEU A 45 14.03 -2.01 -13.50
C LEU A 45 15.23 -2.92 -13.21
N PRO A 46 15.41 -4.03 -13.95
CA PRO A 46 16.66 -4.78 -13.93
C PRO A 46 17.80 -3.92 -14.51
N PRO A 47 19.05 -4.01 -13.98
CA PRO A 47 19.48 -4.89 -12.88
C PRO A 47 19.27 -4.28 -11.49
N LEU A 48 18.85 -3.01 -11.39
CA LEU A 48 18.73 -2.29 -10.10
C LEU A 48 17.82 -3.02 -9.11
N ALA A 49 16.70 -3.57 -9.58
CA ALA A 49 15.72 -4.24 -8.73
C ALA A 49 16.30 -5.39 -7.89
N THR A 50 17.32 -6.08 -8.40
CA THR A 50 17.91 -7.27 -7.78
C THR A 50 19.16 -6.97 -6.96
N VAL A 51 19.57 -5.70 -6.87
CA VAL A 51 20.75 -5.31 -6.07
C VAL A 51 20.47 -5.58 -4.59
N PRO A 52 21.32 -6.34 -3.88
CA PRO A 52 21.14 -6.59 -2.46
C PRO A 52 21.43 -5.33 -1.64
N VAL A 53 20.56 -5.05 -0.67
CA VAL A 53 20.63 -3.90 0.24
C VAL A 53 20.30 -4.37 1.66
N GLY A 54 21.32 -4.83 2.39
CA GLY A 54 21.16 -5.41 3.72
C GLY A 54 20.47 -6.77 3.67
N ALA A 55 19.34 -6.91 4.35
CA ALA A 55 18.56 -8.15 4.39
C ALA A 55 17.56 -8.33 3.22
N GLU A 56 17.50 -7.36 2.30
CA GLU A 56 16.52 -7.30 1.21
C GLU A 56 17.16 -6.92 -0.11
N ILE A 57 16.40 -7.02 -1.20
CA ILE A 57 16.78 -6.45 -2.49
C ILE A 57 16.24 -5.01 -2.64
N LEU A 58 16.87 -4.21 -3.49
CA LEU A 58 16.53 -2.79 -3.69
C LEU A 58 15.07 -2.60 -4.12
N GLY A 59 14.55 -3.44 -5.01
CA GLY A 59 13.15 -3.35 -5.46
C GLY A 59 12.16 -3.47 -4.30
N ASP A 60 12.32 -4.49 -3.45
CA ASP A 60 11.49 -4.71 -2.27
C ASP A 60 11.57 -3.52 -1.31
N ARG A 61 12.79 -3.04 -1.04
CA ARG A 61 13.01 -1.89 -0.17
C ARG A 61 12.30 -0.64 -0.69
N MET A 62 12.35 -0.42 -2.01
CA MET A 62 11.72 0.73 -2.65
C MET A 62 10.19 0.63 -2.65
N ILE A 63 9.60 -0.54 -2.87
CA ILE A 63 8.15 -0.75 -2.73
C ILE A 63 7.70 -0.43 -1.29
N ARG A 64 8.40 -0.95 -0.28
CA ARG A 64 8.03 -0.63 1.11
C ARG A 64 8.20 0.85 1.45
N TRP A 65 9.26 1.48 0.94
CA TRP A 65 9.50 2.92 1.14
C TRP A 65 8.38 3.73 0.50
N TRP A 66 8.00 3.40 -0.73
CA TRP A 66 6.90 4.03 -1.47
C TRP A 66 5.59 3.93 -0.69
N SER A 67 5.19 2.71 -0.35
CA SER A 67 3.94 2.44 0.35
C SER A 67 3.93 3.08 1.73
N GLY A 68 5.01 2.92 2.50
CA GLY A 68 5.15 3.53 3.82
C GLY A 68 5.17 5.06 3.81
N GLY A 69 5.68 5.68 2.74
CA GLY A 69 5.60 7.12 2.50
C GLY A 69 4.16 7.56 2.26
N LEU A 70 3.47 6.87 1.34
CA LEU A 70 2.08 7.14 1.00
C LEU A 70 1.16 7.03 2.22
N MET A 71 1.34 5.99 3.06
CA MET A 71 0.57 5.82 4.29
C MET A 71 0.74 7.00 5.26
N ARG A 72 1.98 7.48 5.43
CA ARG A 72 2.28 8.63 6.29
C ARG A 72 1.65 9.92 5.75
N ILE A 73 1.71 10.14 4.43
CA ILE A 73 1.13 11.32 3.77
C ILE A 73 -0.39 11.34 3.96
N PHE A 74 -1.06 10.19 3.85
CA PHE A 74 -2.49 10.08 4.13
C PHE A 74 -2.82 10.16 5.63
N GLY A 75 -1.81 10.21 6.49
CA GLY A 75 -1.97 10.33 7.94
C GLY A 75 -2.39 9.04 8.62
N MET A 76 -2.15 7.90 7.97
CA MET A 76 -2.38 6.60 8.58
C MET A 76 -1.26 6.30 9.58
N ARG A 77 -1.66 5.97 10.80
CA ARG A 77 -0.77 5.48 11.84
C ARG A 77 -0.93 3.98 11.97
N LEU A 78 -0.08 3.24 11.25
CA LEU A 78 -0.10 1.79 11.28
C LEU A 78 0.41 1.29 12.64
N ARG A 79 -0.29 0.31 13.20
CA ARG A 79 0.13 -0.43 14.39
C ARG A 79 0.25 -1.88 14.00
N ARG A 80 1.44 -2.45 14.24
CA ARG A 80 1.73 -3.85 13.99
C ARG A 80 1.87 -4.57 15.32
N PHE A 81 1.24 -5.73 15.43
CA PHE A 81 1.36 -6.60 16.58
C PHE A 81 2.03 -7.90 16.12
N GLY A 82 3.09 -8.30 16.82
CA GLY A 82 3.89 -9.48 16.47
C GLY A 82 4.92 -9.27 15.35
N THR A 83 5.62 -10.37 15.04
CA THR A 83 6.70 -10.43 14.06
C THR A 83 6.37 -11.44 12.97
N PRO A 84 6.31 -11.05 11.69
CA PRO A 84 6.15 -11.97 10.57
C PRO A 84 7.24 -13.02 10.59
N LEU A 85 6.85 -14.26 10.31
CA LEU A 85 7.78 -15.38 10.20
C LEU A 85 8.79 -15.13 9.06
N PRO A 86 10.06 -15.57 9.22
CA PRO A 86 11.05 -15.52 8.14
C PRO A 86 10.69 -16.52 7.03
N GLY A 87 11.29 -16.35 5.85
CA GLY A 87 11.10 -17.27 4.72
C GLY A 87 9.75 -17.13 4.01
N ALA A 88 9.36 -18.21 3.32
CA ALA A 88 8.12 -18.29 2.54
C ALA A 88 6.91 -18.44 3.47
N VAL A 89 6.02 -17.45 3.42
CA VAL A 89 4.86 -17.34 4.31
C VAL A 89 3.64 -16.90 3.52
N LEU A 90 2.46 -17.44 3.86
CA LEU A 90 1.19 -16.98 3.31
C LEU A 90 0.55 -15.99 4.28
N PHE A 91 0.35 -14.75 3.82
CA PHE A 91 -0.44 -13.76 4.56
C PHE A 91 -1.92 -13.91 4.20
N VAL A 92 -2.77 -14.00 5.22
CA VAL A 92 -4.22 -14.03 5.07
C VAL A 92 -4.81 -12.86 5.84
N ALA A 93 -5.59 -12.03 5.15
CA ALA A 93 -6.25 -10.87 5.70
C ALA A 93 -7.59 -10.65 5.01
N ASN A 94 -8.50 -9.97 5.70
CA ASN A 94 -9.72 -9.46 5.07
C ASN A 94 -9.35 -8.40 4.04
N HIS A 95 -10.03 -8.41 2.89
CA HIS A 95 -9.88 -7.36 1.87
C HIS A 95 -11.05 -6.40 1.96
N VAL A 96 -10.79 -5.20 2.46
CA VAL A 96 -11.79 -4.15 2.71
C VAL A 96 -11.66 -3.04 1.69
N SER A 97 -10.42 -2.73 1.26
CA SER A 97 -10.16 -1.57 0.41
C SER A 97 -8.94 -1.74 -0.48
N TRP A 98 -8.86 -0.94 -1.54
CA TRP A 98 -7.66 -0.87 -2.39
C TRP A 98 -6.39 -0.45 -1.62
N VAL A 99 -6.54 0.27 -0.51
CA VAL A 99 -5.44 0.73 0.33
C VAL A 99 -4.76 -0.45 1.06
N ASP A 100 -5.41 -1.61 1.14
CA ASP A 100 -4.87 -2.79 1.82
C ASP A 100 -3.52 -3.24 1.22
N ILE A 101 -3.34 -3.09 -0.10
CA ILE A 101 -2.08 -3.41 -0.78
C ILE A 101 -0.94 -2.56 -0.24
N GLU A 102 -1.14 -1.23 -0.20
CA GLU A 102 -0.14 -0.28 0.29
C GLU A 102 0.10 -0.42 1.79
N VAL A 103 -0.93 -0.72 2.57
CA VAL A 103 -0.79 -1.00 4.00
C VAL A 103 0.11 -2.21 4.21
N MET A 104 -0.12 -3.31 3.48
CA MET A 104 0.67 -4.53 3.61
C MET A 104 2.09 -4.35 3.08
N HIS A 105 2.27 -3.75 1.89
CA HIS A 105 3.57 -3.43 1.33
C HIS A 105 4.37 -2.48 2.22
N SER A 106 3.75 -1.55 2.93
CA SER A 106 4.47 -0.69 3.89
C SER A 106 5.12 -1.47 5.05
N GLN A 107 4.63 -2.69 5.34
CA GLN A 107 5.15 -3.54 6.42
C GLN A 107 6.18 -4.54 5.90
N ARG A 108 5.90 -5.17 4.76
CA ARG A 108 6.77 -6.15 4.12
C ARG A 108 6.40 -6.28 2.65
N MET A 109 7.39 -6.39 1.77
CA MET A 109 7.14 -6.75 0.38
C MET A 109 6.56 -8.17 0.32
N MET A 110 5.45 -8.32 -0.39
CA MET A 110 4.77 -9.61 -0.57
C MET A 110 4.01 -9.63 -1.89
N GLY A 111 3.90 -10.82 -2.46
CA GLY A 111 3.01 -11.10 -3.57
C GLY A 111 1.54 -11.12 -3.15
N PHE A 112 0.67 -10.68 -4.05
CA PHE A 112 -0.78 -10.76 -3.89
C PHE A 112 -1.39 -11.77 -4.85
N VAL A 113 -2.64 -12.17 -4.60
CA VAL A 113 -3.43 -12.91 -5.59
C VAL A 113 -4.38 -11.93 -6.27
N ALA A 114 -4.25 -11.79 -7.59
CA ALA A 114 -5.07 -10.90 -8.40
C ALA A 114 -5.81 -11.66 -9.49
N LYS A 115 -6.86 -11.06 -10.06
CA LYS A 115 -7.56 -11.66 -11.19
C LYS A 115 -6.71 -11.59 -12.46
N ARG A 116 -6.82 -12.59 -13.34
CA ARG A 116 -6.04 -12.70 -14.58
C ARG A 116 -6.16 -11.48 -15.49
N GLU A 117 -7.30 -10.79 -15.50
CA GLU A 117 -7.53 -9.62 -16.35
C GLU A 117 -6.60 -8.45 -15.96
N ILE A 118 -6.19 -8.36 -14.69
CA ILE A 118 -5.29 -7.31 -14.20
C ILE A 118 -3.90 -7.43 -14.85
N ALA A 119 -3.47 -8.64 -15.21
CA ALA A 119 -2.21 -8.85 -15.91
C ALA A 119 -2.15 -8.17 -17.28
N GLY A 120 -3.32 -7.98 -17.93
CA GLY A 120 -3.42 -7.33 -19.23
C GLY A 120 -3.41 -5.79 -19.18
N TRP A 121 -3.45 -5.18 -17.98
CA TRP A 121 -3.54 -3.74 -17.86
C TRP A 121 -2.19 -3.07 -18.07
N PRO A 122 -2.09 -2.01 -18.90
CA PRO A 122 -0.84 -1.29 -19.09
C PRO A 122 -0.40 -0.66 -17.77
N VAL A 123 0.91 -0.74 -17.48
CA VAL A 123 1.56 -0.28 -16.24
C VAL A 123 1.14 -1.06 -14.99
N VAL A 124 -0.16 -1.16 -14.68
CA VAL A 124 -0.68 -1.85 -13.50
C VAL A 124 -0.37 -3.35 -13.53
N GLY A 125 -0.55 -4.02 -14.66
CA GLY A 125 -0.20 -5.44 -14.81
C GLY A 125 1.30 -5.67 -14.65
N TRP A 126 2.12 -4.78 -15.22
CA TRP A 126 3.58 -4.82 -15.06
C TRP A 126 4.01 -4.60 -13.60
N LEU A 127 3.42 -3.62 -12.92
CA LEU A 127 3.67 -3.36 -11.50
C LEU A 127 3.23 -4.53 -10.62
N ALA A 128 2.06 -5.10 -10.87
CA ALA A 128 1.56 -6.26 -10.15
C ALA A 128 2.50 -7.46 -10.34
N ALA A 129 2.99 -7.71 -11.55
CA ALA A 129 3.97 -8.76 -11.83
C ALA A 129 5.30 -8.52 -11.09
N ARG A 130 5.81 -7.27 -11.08
CA ARG A 130 6.98 -6.87 -10.28
C ARG A 130 6.74 -7.01 -8.78
N GLY A 131 5.49 -6.81 -8.37
CA GLY A 131 4.94 -7.07 -7.05
C GLY A 131 4.85 -8.55 -6.67
N GLN A 132 5.35 -9.47 -7.49
CA GLN A 132 5.23 -10.93 -7.31
C GLN A 132 3.76 -11.41 -7.21
N THR A 133 2.85 -10.70 -7.90
CA THR A 133 1.43 -11.05 -7.90
C THR A 133 1.17 -12.34 -8.68
N ILE A 134 0.45 -13.27 -8.05
CA ILE A 134 -0.03 -14.50 -8.66
C ILE A 134 -1.40 -14.22 -9.26
N PHE A 135 -1.54 -14.40 -10.56
CA PHE A 135 -2.79 -14.17 -11.26
C PHE A 135 -3.63 -15.45 -11.31
N HIS A 136 -4.87 -15.38 -10.81
CA HIS A 136 -5.81 -16.48 -10.82
C HIS A 136 -6.99 -16.19 -11.76
N GLN A 137 -7.37 -17.20 -12.54
CA GLN A 137 -8.56 -17.16 -13.39
C GLN A 137 -9.74 -17.72 -12.62
N ARG A 138 -10.76 -16.90 -12.36
CA ARG A 138 -12.00 -17.39 -11.75
C ARG A 138 -12.90 -17.96 -12.85
N GLY A 139 -13.08 -19.28 -12.84
CA GLY A 139 -14.10 -19.99 -13.61
C GLY A 139 -13.88 -20.04 -15.13
N ASN A 140 -13.47 -21.20 -15.63
CA ASN A 140 -14.14 -21.76 -16.80
C ASN A 140 -15.11 -22.81 -16.27
N THR A 141 -16.40 -22.53 -16.35
CA THR A 141 -17.41 -23.59 -16.49
C THR A 141 -17.71 -23.71 -17.97
N GLU A 142 -16.64 -23.94 -18.75
CA GLU A 142 -16.65 -24.41 -20.13
C GLU A 142 -15.42 -25.29 -20.34
#